data_AF-A0A0F2SE19-F1
#
_entry.id   AF-A0A0F2SE19-F1
#
_cell.length_a   1.000
_cell.length_b   1.000
_cell.length_c   1.000
_cell.angle_alpha   90.00
_cell.angle_beta   90.00
_cell.angle_gamma   90.00
#
_symmetry.space_group_name_H-M   'P 1'
#
loop_
_entity.id
_entity.type
_entity.pdbx_description
1 polymer ?
#
loop_
_entity_poly.entity_id
_entity_poly.type
_entity_poly.pdbx_seq_one_letter_code
_entity_poly.pdbx_strand_id
1 'polypeptide(L)' 'MYKDLGLATSIAAQLQVPVPVLSLVKEMLQMAILKGYANEDMCSVVKCYEEWAGVEVAKSKE' A
#
# COMPACT_ATOMS: atom_id res chain seq x y z
N MET A 1 9.32 0.04 -0.73
CA MET A 1 8.16 0.93 -0.91
C MET A 1 7.66 1.61 0.36
N TYR A 2 7.31 0.91 1.47
CA TYR A 2 6.78 1.61 2.67
C TYR A 2 7.70 2.73 3.20
N LYS A 3 9.01 2.45 3.28
CA LYS A 3 10.04 3.45 3.61
C LYS A 3 10.01 4.66 2.68
N ASP A 4 9.90 4.41 1.38
CA ASP A 4 9.95 5.44 0.34
C ASP A 4 8.72 6.36 0.42
N LEU A 5 7.54 5.80 0.70
CA LEU A 5 6.34 6.60 0.98
C LEU A 5 6.49 7.42 2.27
N GLY A 6 7.21 6.92 3.27
CA GLY A 6 7.59 7.68 4.46
C GLY A 6 8.47 8.90 4.12
N LEU A 7 9.44 8.74 3.23
CA LEU A 7 10.27 9.85 2.75
C LEU A 7 9.44 10.86 1.93
N ALA A 8 8.60 10.38 1.01
CA ALA A 8 7.76 11.22 0.16
C ALA A 8 6.74 12.03 0.98
N THR A 9 6.09 11.42 1.97
CA THR A 9 5.17 12.13 2.89
C THR A 9 5.91 13.15 3.75
N SER A 10 7.15 12.87 4.17
CA SER A 10 7.99 13.82 4.90
C SER A 10 8.36 15.03 4.06
N ILE A 11 8.72 14.83 2.79
CA ILE A 11 9.01 15.92 1.84
C ILE A 11 7.76 16.76 1.59
N ALA A 12 6.62 16.13 1.35
CA ALA A 12 5.35 16.83 1.16
C ALA A 12 4.98 17.71 2.37
N ALA A 13 5.21 17.21 3.60
CA ALA A 13 5.01 17.99 4.82
C ALA A 13 5.93 19.21 4.90
N GLN A 14 7.21 19.08 4.54
CA GLN A 14 8.17 20.20 4.51
C GLN A 14 7.76 21.27 3.49
N LEU A 15 7.23 20.86 2.35
CA LEU A 15 6.76 21.76 1.29
C LEU A 15 5.31 22.25 1.50
N GLN A 16 4.66 21.85 2.59
CA GLN A 16 3.25 22.16 2.88
C GLN A 16 2.29 21.74 1.75
N VAL A 17 2.61 20.65 1.05
CA VAL A 17 1.78 20.11 -0.04
C VAL A 17 0.85 19.02 0.51
N PRO A 18 -0.48 19.16 0.39
CA PRO A 18 -1.41 18.11 0.81
C PRO A 18 -1.34 16.90 -0.13
N VAL A 19 -1.16 15.72 0.45
CA VAL A 19 -0.99 14.45 -0.30
C VAL A 19 -1.89 13.32 0.22
N PRO A 20 -3.23 13.51 0.26
CA PRO A 20 -4.15 12.58 0.92
C PRO A 20 -4.10 11.15 0.37
N VAL A 21 -3.99 11.00 -0.96
CA VAL A 21 -3.90 9.68 -1.61
C VAL A 21 -2.59 8.98 -1.26
N LEU A 22 -1.46 9.71 -1.22
CA LEU A 22 -0.17 9.15 -0.84
C LEU A 22 -0.17 8.65 0.61
N SER A 23 -0.74 9.43 1.53
CA SER A 23 -0.90 9.04 2.92
C SER A 23 -1.75 7.77 3.05
N LEU A 24 -2.86 7.68 2.31
CA LEU A 24 -3.69 6.47 2.29
C LEU A 24 -2.91 5.24 1.81
N VAL A 25 -2.14 5.35 0.72
CA VAL A 25 -1.34 4.23 0.20
C VAL A 25 -0.28 3.78 1.21
N LYS A 26 0.33 4.71 1.97
CA LYS A 26 1.26 4.37 3.06
C LYS A 26 0.58 3.52 4.14
N GLU A 27 -0.62 3.89 4.56
CA GLU A 27 -1.40 3.12 5.54
C GLU A 27 -1.82 1.75 4.99
N MET A 28 -2.17 1.64 3.70
CA MET A 28 -2.47 0.36 3.06
C MET A 28 -1.27 -0.60 3.08
N LEU A 29 -0.06 -0.09 2.81
CA LEU A 29 1.17 -0.88 2.93
C LEU A 29 1.46 -1.27 4.38
N GLN A 30 1.21 -0.37 5.33
CA GLN A 30 1.36 -0.68 6.76
C GLN A 30 0.42 -1.81 7.19
N MET A 31 -0.84 -1.79 6.74
CA MET A 31 -1.77 -2.90 6.97
C MET A 31 -1.26 -4.22 6.40
N ALA A 32 -0.73 -4.23 5.17
CA ALA A 32 -0.16 -5.43 4.57
C ALA A 32 1.03 -5.98 5.38
N ILE A 33 1.91 -5.10 5.88
CA ILE A 33 3.01 -5.46 6.78
C ILE A 33 2.49 -6.10 8.06
N LEU A 34 1.48 -5.49 8.70
CA LEU A 34 0.88 -6.01 9.94
C LEU A 34 0.17 -7.36 9.75
N LYS A 35 -0.32 -7.65 8.54
CA LYS A 35 -0.88 -8.95 8.16
C LYS A 35 0.17 -10.04 7.88
N GLY A 36 1.46 -9.70 7.99
CA GLY A 36 2.57 -10.65 7.81
C GLY A 36 3.21 -10.63 6.42
N TYR A 37 2.79 -9.74 5.52
CA TYR A 37 3.34 -9.65 4.16
C TYR A 37 4.61 -8.79 4.06
N ALA A 38 5.27 -8.52 5.19
CA ALA A 38 6.42 -7.62 5.25
C ALA A 38 7.63 -8.07 4.40
N ASN A 39 7.79 -9.40 4.23
CA ASN A 39 8.87 -10.01 3.46
C ASN A 39 8.46 -10.35 2.01
N GLU A 40 7.21 -10.09 1.63
CA GLU A 40 6.75 -10.30 0.27
C GLU A 40 6.95 -9.05 -0.59
N ASP A 41 6.70 -9.16 -1.91
CA ASP A 41 6.73 -8.01 -2.79
C ASP A 41 5.66 -6.97 -2.38
N MET A 42 5.88 -5.71 -2.71
CA MET A 42 4.93 -4.64 -2.40
C MET A 42 3.55 -4.83 -3.02
N CYS A 43 3.43 -5.59 -4.12
CA CYS A 43 2.15 -5.93 -4.74
C CYS A 43 1.27 -6.80 -3.84
N SER A 44 1.82 -7.41 -2.77
CA SER A 44 1.07 -8.21 -1.78
C SER A 44 0.00 -7.41 -1.03
N VAL A 45 0.00 -6.08 -1.14
CA VAL A 45 -1.12 -5.25 -0.71
C VAL A 45 -2.44 -5.63 -1.40
N VAL A 46 -2.39 -6.23 -2.60
CA VAL A 46 -3.56 -6.77 -3.30
C VAL A 46 -4.30 -7.81 -2.45
N LYS A 47 -3.57 -8.62 -1.67
CA LYS A 47 -4.16 -9.65 -0.79
C LYS A 47 -5.08 -9.05 0.28
N CYS A 48 -4.77 -7.83 0.75
CA CYS A 48 -5.66 -7.11 1.66
C CYS A 48 -7.01 -6.79 0.99
N TYR A 49 -6.98 -6.39 -0.29
CA TYR A 49 -8.20 -6.11 -1.06
C TYR A 49 -8.95 -7.40 -1.43
N GLU A 50 -8.23 -8.47 -1.79
CA GLU A 50 -8.82 -9.78 -2.08
C GLU A 50 -9.56 -10.34 -0.86
N GLU A 51 -8.97 -10.22 0.34
CA GLU A 51 -9.61 -10.61 1.59
C GLU A 51 -10.89 -9.82 1.87
N TRP A 52 -10.86 -8.49 1.68
CA TRP A 52 -12.05 -7.65 1.87
C TRP A 52 -13.14 -7.91 0.83
N ALA A 53 -12.75 -8.18 -0.41
CA ALA A 53 -13.67 -8.42 -1.51
C ALA A 53 -14.15 -9.88 -1.60
N GLY A 54 -13.49 -10.80 -0.90
CA GLY A 54 -13.79 -12.23 -0.96
C GLY A 54 -13.48 -12.87 -2.33
N VAL A 55 -12.58 -12.28 -3.11
CA VAL A 55 -12.23 -12.73 -4.47
C VAL A 55 -10.73 -12.57 -4.72
N GLU A 56 -10.12 -13.54 -5.39
CA GLU A 56 -8.70 -13.48 -5.79
C GLU A 56 -8.54 -12.83 -7.18
N VAL A 57 -7.55 -11.96 -7.32
CA VAL A 57 -7.19 -11.32 -8.58
C VAL A 57 -6.35 -12.30 -9.40
N ALA A 58 -7.00 -13.02 -10.32
CA ALA A 58 -6.36 -13.94 -11.24
C ALA A 58 -6.29 -13.40 -12.66
N LYS A 59 -5.45 -14.02 -13.51
CA LYS A 59 -5.42 -13.73 -14.94
C LYS A 59 -6.80 -13.99 -15.55
N SER A 60 -7.23 -13.09 -16.44
CA SER A 60 -8.39 -13.33 -17.30
C SER A 60 -8.14 -14.57 -18.16
N LYS A 61 -9.16 -15.42 -18.29
CA LYS A 61 -9.16 -16.51 -19.27
C LYS A 61 -9.50 -15.91 -20.64
N GLU A 62 -8.49 -15.46 -21.37
CA GLU A 62 -8.54 -15.30 -22.83
C GLU A 62 -7.93 -16.52 -23.51
#